data_AF-A0A3N0C377-F1
#
_entry.id   AF-A0A3N0C377-F1
#
_cell.length_a   1.000
_cell.length_b   1.000
_cell.length_c   1.000
_cell.angle_alpha   90.00
_cell.angle_beta   90.00
_cell.angle_gamma   90.00
#
_symmetry.space_group_name_H-M   'P 1'
#
loop_
_entity.id
_entity.type
_entity.pdbx_description
1 polymer ?
#
loop_
_entity_poly.entity_id
_entity_poly.type
_entity_poly.pdbx_seq_one_letter_code
_entity_poly.pdbx_strand_id
1 'polypeptide(L)'
;MPDASVQAAPQASPEEKLAYRLFTGPDDRSFCERVSAALAEGYVLHGNPAVTFNGSTVIVAQAVILPTAIASADAAVANAVEDLDSDAADYEEAFEGHA
;
A
#
# COMPACT_ATOMS: atom_id res chain seq x y z
N MET A 1 23.44 -28.73 32.90
CA MET A 1 21.99 -28.72 32.61
C MET A 1 21.40 -27.49 33.32
N PRO A 2 20.82 -26.49 32.64
CA PRO A 2 20.65 -26.31 31.20
C PRO A 2 21.59 -25.24 30.61
N ASP A 3 22.08 -25.51 29.41
CA ASP A 3 22.68 -24.53 28.50
C ASP A 3 21.52 -23.70 27.93
N ALA A 4 21.43 -22.43 28.33
CA ALA A 4 20.40 -21.53 27.83
C ALA A 4 20.81 -21.07 26.43
N SER A 5 20.51 -21.92 25.44
CA SER A 5 20.55 -21.57 24.03
C SER A 5 19.65 -20.36 23.81
N VAL A 6 20.27 -19.17 23.71
CA VAL A 6 19.65 -17.96 23.17
C VAL A 6 19.26 -18.27 21.73
N GLN A 7 17.99 -18.60 21.52
CA GLN A 7 17.42 -18.66 20.18
C GLN A 7 17.31 -17.23 19.68
N ALA A 8 18.13 -16.91 18.68
CA ALA A 8 18.03 -15.71 17.89
C ALA A 8 16.59 -15.59 17.35
N ALA A 9 15.98 -14.42 17.59
CA ALA A 9 14.68 -14.07 17.05
C ALA A 9 14.70 -14.22 15.51
N PRO A 10 13.60 -14.66 14.88
CA PRO A 10 13.55 -14.84 13.44
C PRO A 10 13.84 -13.49 12.76
N GLN A 11 14.83 -13.50 11.89
CA GLN A 11 15.05 -12.44 10.92
C GLN A 11 13.75 -12.25 10.14
N ALA A 12 13.13 -11.08 10.32
CA ALA A 12 12.02 -10.67 9.48
C ALA A 12 12.50 -10.71 8.03
N SER A 13 11.95 -11.63 7.25
CA SER A 13 11.80 -11.48 5.80
C SER A 13 11.40 -10.03 5.53
N PRO A 14 11.80 -9.40 4.40
CA PRO A 14 11.28 -8.09 4.07
C PRO A 14 9.76 -8.24 4.02
N GLU A 15 9.10 -7.86 5.13
CA GLU A 15 7.65 -7.91 5.25
C GLU A 15 7.15 -7.25 3.99
N GLU A 16 6.22 -7.88 3.28
CA GLU A 16 5.44 -7.21 2.25
C GLU A 16 4.85 -5.97 2.92
N LYS A 17 5.59 -4.87 2.86
CA LYS A 17 5.24 -3.64 3.54
C LYS A 17 3.98 -3.21 2.84
N LEU A 18 2.86 -3.35 3.55
CA LEU A 18 1.54 -3.03 3.04
C LEU A 18 1.61 -1.64 2.42
N ALA A 19 1.39 -1.59 1.12
CA ALA A 19 1.41 -0.40 0.28
C ALA A 19 0.51 0.72 0.81
N TYR A 20 -0.57 0.33 1.49
CA TYR A 20 -1.59 1.18 2.04
C TYR A 20 -1.94 0.70 3.44
N ARG A 21 -2.01 1.63 4.39
CA ARG A 21 -2.46 1.36 5.77
C ARG A 21 -3.44 2.45 6.17
N LEU A 22 -4.63 2.05 6.61
CA LEU A 22 -5.63 2.95 7.17
C LEU A 22 -5.57 2.86 8.70
N PHE A 23 -5.12 3.93 9.34
CA PHE A 23 -5.22 4.05 10.79
C PHE A 23 -6.57 4.65 11.14
N THR A 24 -7.30 3.98 12.04
CA THR A 24 -8.53 4.51 12.63
C THR A 24 -8.44 4.44 14.15
N GLY A 25 -9.07 5.37 14.83
CA GLY A 25 -9.12 5.38 16.29
C GLY A 25 -9.50 6.75 16.84
N PRO A 26 -9.61 6.86 18.17
CA PRO A 26 -9.81 8.15 18.82
C PRO A 26 -8.63 9.09 18.55
N ASP A 27 -8.90 10.40 18.56
CA ASP A 27 -7.88 11.45 18.49
C ASP A 27 -7.06 11.49 19.79
N ASP A 28 -6.10 10.56 19.91
CA ASP A 28 -5.25 10.39 21.08
C ASP A 28 -3.77 10.38 20.70
N ARG A 29 -2.89 10.60 21.68
CA ARG A 29 -1.43 10.54 21.48
C ARG A 29 -0.98 9.23 20.82
N SER A 30 -1.59 8.11 21.19
CA SER A 30 -1.26 6.81 20.60
C SER A 30 -1.61 6.72 19.10
N PHE A 31 -2.61 7.47 18.63
CA PHE A 31 -2.89 7.60 17.19
C PHE A 31 -1.77 8.39 16.50
N CYS A 32 -1.43 9.55 17.06
CA CYS A 32 -0.32 10.38 16.55
C CYS A 32 1.00 9.59 16.47
N GLU A 33 1.33 8.81 17.50
CA GLU A 33 2.54 7.97 17.54
C GLU A 33 2.55 6.92 16.41
N ARG A 34 1.42 6.24 16.15
CA ARG A 34 1.32 5.26 15.05
C ARG A 34 1.51 5.90 13.68
N VAL A 35 0.90 7.06 13.45
CA VAL A 35 1.03 7.79 12.18
C VAL A 35 2.46 8.30 12.03
N SER A 36 3.07 8.85 13.09
CA SER A 36 4.46 9.31 13.07
C SER A 36 5.46 8.17 12.85
N ALA A 37 5.22 6.98 13.43
CA ALA A 37 6.04 5.81 13.18
C ALA A 37 5.98 5.39 11.70
N ALA A 38 4.77 5.34 11.12
CA ALA A 38 4.62 5.06 9.69
C ALA A 38 5.33 6.11 8.81
N LEU A 39 5.26 7.40 9.16
CA LEU A 39 6.00 8.45 8.47
C LEU A 39 7.53 8.24 8.56
N ALA A 40 8.04 7.82 9.72
CA ALA A 40 9.45 7.51 9.91
C ALA A 40 9.90 6.27 9.10
N GLU A 41 8.99 5.33 8.86
CA GLU A 41 9.21 4.16 8.00
C GLU A 41 9.23 4.49 6.49
N GLY A 42 8.94 5.74 6.11
CA GLY A 42 8.92 6.22 4.72
C GLY A 42 7.54 6.19 4.06
N TYR A 43 6.47 6.01 4.83
CA TYR A 43 5.11 6.21 4.32
C TYR A 43 4.81 7.71 4.16
N VAL A 44 3.87 8.03 3.29
CA VAL A 44 3.33 9.39 3.08
C VAL A 44 1.84 9.42 3.36
N LEU A 45 1.33 10.56 3.82
CA LEU A 45 -0.10 10.75 4.08
C LEU A 45 -0.87 10.76 2.76
N HIS A 46 -1.93 9.97 2.68
CA HIS A 46 -2.81 9.94 1.52
C HIS A 46 -4.07 10.78 1.77
N GLY A 47 -4.11 11.97 1.20
CA GLY A 47 -5.26 12.89 1.29
C GLY A 47 -5.45 13.51 2.67
N ASN A 48 -6.64 14.07 2.89
CA ASN A 48 -7.01 14.73 4.14
C ASN A 48 -7.49 13.71 5.20
N PRO A 49 -7.21 13.92 6.49
CA PRO A 49 -7.77 13.11 7.56
C PRO A 49 -9.30 13.21 7.56
N ALA A 50 -9.96 12.06 7.71
CA ALA A 50 -11.40 12.01 7.97
C ALA A 50 -11.62 11.99 9.48
N VAL A 51 -12.42 12.92 9.99
CA VAL A 51 -12.70 13.06 11.42
C VAL A 51 -14.20 12.99 11.64
N THR A 52 -14.65 12.11 12.54
CA THR A 52 -16.08 11.94 12.87
C THR A 52 -16.28 11.89 14.38
N PHE A 53 -17.36 12.47 14.87
CA PHE A 53 -17.68 12.48 16.30
C PHE A 53 -18.78 11.46 16.60
N ASN A 54 -18.47 10.44 17.42
CA ASN A 54 -19.41 9.37 17.76
C ASN A 54 -20.19 9.67 19.07
N GLY A 55 -20.51 10.93 19.33
CA GLY A 55 -21.26 11.34 20.52
C GLY A 55 -20.49 11.33 21.85
N SER A 56 -19.37 10.61 21.94
CA SER A 56 -18.51 10.55 23.14
C SER A 56 -17.07 10.97 22.86
N THR A 57 -16.50 10.53 21.74
CA THR A 57 -15.11 10.82 21.37
C THR A 57 -15.00 11.14 19.89
N VAL A 58 -13.98 11.92 19.55
CA VAL A 58 -13.61 12.21 18.16
C VAL A 58 -12.82 11.02 17.63
N ILE A 59 -13.30 10.41 16.55
CA ILE A 59 -12.64 9.32 15.83
C ILE A 59 -12.00 9.90 14.58
N VAL A 60 -10.71 9.68 14.42
CA VAL A 60 -9.91 10.09 13.27
C VAL A 60 -9.56 8.86 12.44
N ALA A 61 -9.65 9.01 11.13
CA ALA A 61 -9.18 8.06 10.14
C ALA A 61 -8.16 8.75 9.24
N GLN A 62 -6.95 8.19 9.19
CA GLN A 62 -5.87 8.68 8.34
C GLN A 62 -5.28 7.51 7.55
N ALA A 63 -5.27 7.66 6.23
CA ALA A 63 -4.58 6.74 5.34
C ALA A 63 -3.12 7.16 5.17
N VAL A 64 -2.22 6.18 5.20
CA VAL A 64 -0.81 6.32 4.81
C VAL A 64 -0.49 5.33 3.70
N ILE A 65 0.36 5.73 2.77
CA ILE A 65 0.78 4.92 1.62
C ILE A 65 2.29 4.91 1.46
N LEU A 66 2.81 3.84 0.87
CA LEU A 66 4.20 3.78 0.43
C LEU A 66 4.31 4.26 -1.01
N PRO A 67 5.11 5.30 -1.30
CA PRO A 67 5.30 5.79 -2.67
C PRO A 67 5.78 4.72 -3.64
N THR A 68 6.64 3.80 -3.17
CA THR A 68 7.15 2.70 -3.99
C THR A 68 6.07 1.75 -4.48
N ALA A 69 4.95 1.64 -3.77
CA ALA A 69 3.84 0.79 -4.18
C ALA A 69 2.89 1.48 -5.16
N ILE A 70 2.76 2.81 -5.08
CA ILE A 70 2.04 3.59 -6.10
C ILE A 70 2.74 3.44 -7.45
N ALA A 71 4.07 3.52 -7.48
CA ALA A 71 4.85 3.29 -8.70
C ALA A 71 4.65 1.88 -9.28
N SER A 72 4.53 0.86 -8.42
CA SER A 72 4.24 -0.51 -8.87
C SER A 72 2.82 -0.67 -9.40
N ALA A 73 1.84 0.02 -8.83
CA ALA A 73 0.46 -0.01 -9.31
C ALA A 73 0.33 0.72 -10.66
N ASP A 74 0.99 1.87 -10.82
CA ASP A 74 1.04 2.62 -12.08
C ASP A 74 1.72 1.80 -13.18
N ALA A 75 2.84 1.14 -12.86
CA ALA A 75 3.49 0.21 -13.77
C ALA A 75 2.59 -0.98 -14.15
N ALA A 76 1.85 -1.55 -13.20
CA ALA A 76 0.91 -2.64 -13.50
C ALA A 76 -0.22 -2.18 -14.42
N VAL A 77 -0.74 -0.95 -14.23
CA VAL A 77 -1.74 -0.34 -15.12
C VAL A 77 -1.16 -0.13 -16.51
N ALA A 78 0.07 0.39 -16.63
CA ALA A 78 0.72 0.59 -17.93
C ALA A 78 0.90 -0.73 -18.69
N ASN A 79 1.34 -1.81 -18.02
CA ASN A 79 1.45 -3.13 -18.64
C ASN A 79 0.09 -3.65 -19.11
N ALA A 80 -0.96 -3.51 -18.30
CA ALA A 80 -2.29 -3.97 -18.68
C ALA A 80 -2.89 -3.20 -19.87
N VAL A 81 -2.54 -1.92 -20.05
CA VAL A 81 -2.94 -1.13 -21.23
C VAL A 81 -2.18 -1.61 -22.48
N GLU A 82 -0.88 -1.88 -22.35
CA GLU A 82 -0.06 -2.38 -23.47
C GLU A 82 -0.50 -3.79 -23.92
N ASP A 83 -0.89 -4.66 -22.97
CA ASP A 83 -1.48 -5.97 -23.28
C ASP A 83 -2.78 -5.81 -24.11
N LEU A 84 -3.67 -4.87 -23.74
CA LEU A 84 -4.92 -4.63 -24.47
C LEU A 84 -4.72 -4.06 -25.89
N ASP A 85 -3.75 -3.16 -26.07
CA ASP A 85 -3.39 -2.63 -27.40
C ASP A 85 -2.75 -3.71 -28.27
N SER A 86 -2.02 -4.66 -27.68
CA SER A 86 -1.43 -5.79 -28.41
C SER A 86 -2.47 -6.80 -28.89
N ASP A 87 -3.47 -7.13 -28.07
CA ASP A 87 -4.62 -7.93 -28.49
C ASP A 87 -5.36 -7.24 -29.66
N ALA A 88 -5.50 -5.92 -29.63
CA ALA A 88 -6.18 -5.16 -30.69
C ALA A 88 -5.46 -5.30 -32.06
N ALA A 89 -4.12 -5.32 -32.06
CA ALA A 89 -3.30 -5.44 -33.27
C ALA A 89 -3.39 -6.84 -33.91
N ASP A 90 -3.60 -7.90 -33.12
CA ASP A 90 -3.82 -9.27 -33.61
C ASP A 90 -5.12 -9.41 -34.43
N TYR A 91 -6.07 -8.47 -34.31
CA TYR A 91 -7.29 -8.45 -35.14
C TYR A 91 -7.15 -7.64 -36.44
N GLU A 92 -6.20 -6.70 -36.54
CA GLU A 92 -5.99 -5.90 -37.76
C GLU A 92 -5.14 -6.63 -38.82
N GLU A 93 -4.17 -7.48 -38.42
CA GLU A 93 -3.37 -8.27 -39.37
C GLU A 93 -4.18 -9.38 -40.07
N ALA A 94 -5.34 -9.76 -39.53
CA ALA A 94 -6.19 -10.82 -40.07
C ALA A 94 -6.97 -10.43 -41.35
N PHE A 95 -7.02 -9.14 -41.70
CA PHE A 95 -7.76 -8.65 -42.88
C PHE A 95 -6.87 -8.09 -44.01
N GLU A 96 -5.57 -7.95 -43.80
CA GLU A 96 -4.61 -7.49 -44.83
C GLU A 96 -4.04 -8.66 -45.67
N GLY A 97 -4.90 -9.61 -46.04
CA GLY A 97 -4.51 -10.85 -46.74
C GLY A 97 -5.53 -11.40 -47.74
N HIS A 98 -6.47 -10.57 -48.22
CA HIS A 98 -7.45 -10.99 -49.24
C HIS A 98 -7.81 -9.88 -50.23
N ALA A 99 -6.91 -9.63 -51.19
CA ALA A 99 -7.17 -9.43 -52.63
C ALA A 99 -6.06 -8.61 -53.30
#